data_AF-A0AAW1MIF3-F1
#
_entry.id   AF-A0AAW1MIF3-F1
#
_cell.length_a   1.000
_cell.length_b   1.000
_cell.length_c   1.000
_cell.angle_alpha   90.00
_cell.angle_beta   90.00
_cell.angle_gamma   90.00
#
_symmetry.space_group_name_H-M   'P 1'
#
loop_
_entity.id
_entity.type
_entity.pdbx_description
1 polymer ?
#
loop_
_entity_poly.entity_id
_entity_poly.type
_entity_poly.pdbx_seq_one_letter_code
_entity_poly.pdbx_strand_id
1 'polypeptide(L)'
;MYPLEDWPSESPKLYEKTGKELLFSNKESDNNLDYNALDELIEASNGFPVEFPIDTGRCKILKTTVSESVLLRNVNSAYPVLHEAVLPLFIDFILHKRKYGSKVEKELYKEMNFLEFIDRLLTKRAVMFMGRLDDYILLDGVKGRSKWETIGKDGEESPLILENCLSYDEIKLSAFLSVSSFSHFVNDGSRKNKGVVATNRSNLQEEGIIIGLIGARMKKKGYMEYQDIVIDPKQNTEANGFGLGITPSVPSVMSNFYGKTNMTYTDFLKSKDRTKPGYFTEISKGTYFDNMTFSKRIAISIDTLLFEANHRAKEKETSAFVHVVGIGLGVWKCSTHQEEVFMETFAKRIE
;
A
#
# COMPACT_ATOMS: atom_id res chain seq x y z
N MET A 1 -1.81 -22.22 -15.61
CA MET A 1 -1.34 -22.60 -14.27
C MET A 1 0.09 -22.15 -14.07
N TYR A 2 0.22 -21.04 -13.36
CA TYR A 2 1.48 -20.46 -12.99
C TYR A 2 2.08 -21.27 -11.83
N PRO A 3 3.40 -21.44 -11.75
CA PRO A 3 4.05 -22.20 -10.68
C PRO A 3 4.16 -21.36 -9.40
N LEU A 4 3.04 -20.83 -8.92
CA LEU A 4 2.98 -19.88 -7.82
C LEU A 4 3.51 -20.53 -6.54
N GLU A 5 4.42 -19.82 -5.87
CA GLU A 5 4.98 -20.22 -4.58
C GLU A 5 3.97 -19.98 -3.47
N ASP A 6 4.06 -20.76 -2.40
CA ASP A 6 3.37 -20.43 -1.15
C ASP A 6 4.28 -19.43 -0.42
N TRP A 7 3.93 -18.15 -0.48
CA TRP A 7 4.74 -17.08 0.08
C TRP A 7 3.87 -15.89 0.51
N PRO A 8 4.08 -15.35 1.72
CA PRO A 8 4.95 -15.89 2.77
C PRO A 8 4.34 -17.18 3.37
N SER A 9 5.18 -18.19 3.59
CA SER A 9 4.78 -19.48 4.20
C SER A 9 5.12 -19.57 5.69
N GLU A 10 5.92 -18.62 6.20
CA GLU A 10 6.34 -18.55 7.60
C GLU A 10 6.42 -17.10 8.05
N SER A 11 6.25 -16.87 9.35
CA SER A 11 6.47 -15.55 9.95
C SER A 11 7.93 -15.12 9.76
N PRO A 12 8.19 -13.84 9.45
CA PRO A 12 9.55 -13.39 9.21
C PRO A 12 10.39 -13.45 10.48
N LYS A 13 11.67 -13.81 10.33
CA LYS A 13 12.64 -13.69 11.40
C LYS A 13 13.13 -12.24 11.49
N LEU A 14 12.73 -11.52 12.54
CA LEU A 14 13.31 -10.21 12.85
C LEU A 14 14.80 -10.39 13.21
N TYR A 15 15.68 -9.83 12.39
CA TYR A 15 17.13 -9.94 12.52
C TYR A 15 17.71 -8.92 13.53
N GLU A 16 18.91 -9.23 14.04
CA GLU A 16 19.82 -8.40 14.84
C GLU A 16 19.23 -7.60 16.03
N LYS A 17 20.11 -6.98 16.83
CA LYS A 17 19.72 -6.11 17.94
C LYS A 17 19.04 -4.84 17.41
N THR A 18 19.59 -4.25 16.35
CA THR A 18 19.16 -2.95 15.82
C THR A 18 17.77 -2.97 15.18
N GLY A 19 17.41 -4.05 14.46
CA GLY A 19 16.06 -4.17 13.89
C GLY A 19 14.98 -4.30 14.96
N LYS A 20 15.25 -5.09 16.01
CA LYS A 20 14.39 -5.17 17.19
C LYS A 20 14.33 -3.85 17.96
N GLU A 21 15.47 -3.19 18.15
CA GLU A 21 15.50 -1.87 18.77
C GLU A 21 14.65 -0.89 17.98
N LEU A 22 14.75 -0.83 16.65
CA LEU A 22 13.96 0.10 15.83
C LEU A 22 12.44 -0.19 15.87
N LEU A 23 12.06 -1.46 15.98
CA LEU A 23 10.66 -1.88 16.09
C LEU A 23 10.08 -1.61 17.49
N PHE A 24 10.87 -1.83 18.54
CA PHE A 24 10.45 -1.77 19.94
C PHE A 24 10.99 -0.55 20.70
N SER A 25 11.61 0.44 20.03
CA SER A 25 12.22 1.62 20.67
C SER A 25 11.23 2.59 21.29
N ASN A 26 9.92 2.36 21.12
CA ASN A 26 8.90 3.28 21.57
C ASN A 26 8.50 3.06 23.03
N LYS A 27 8.44 4.18 23.74
CA LYS A 27 7.76 4.32 25.03
C LYS A 27 6.25 4.11 24.79
N GLU A 28 5.58 3.44 25.72
CA GLU A 28 4.12 3.37 25.77
C GLU A 28 3.53 4.78 25.59
N SER A 29 2.76 4.98 24.52
CA SER A 29 1.89 6.15 24.42
C SER A 29 0.63 5.80 25.21
N ASP A 30 0.63 6.18 26.48
CA ASP A 30 -0.45 5.94 27.45
C ASP A 30 -1.71 6.80 27.20
N ASN A 31 -1.85 7.35 25.99
CA ASN A 31 -2.98 8.18 25.63
C ASN A 31 -4.05 7.30 25.00
N ASN A 32 -5.16 7.12 25.72
CA ASN A 32 -6.37 6.63 25.11
C ASN A 32 -6.82 7.66 24.06
N LEU A 33 -6.59 7.36 22.77
CA LEU A 33 -6.91 8.21 21.62
C LEU A 33 -8.37 8.06 21.17
N ASP A 34 -9.17 7.32 21.93
CA ASP A 34 -10.59 7.16 21.64
C ASP A 34 -11.31 8.51 21.65
N TYR A 35 -12.04 8.80 20.57
CA TYR A 35 -12.99 9.89 20.56
C TYR A 35 -14.10 9.58 21.56
N ASN A 36 -14.26 10.46 22.55
CA ASN A 36 -15.31 10.35 23.56
C ASN A 36 -16.55 11.18 23.20
N ALA A 37 -16.42 12.10 22.23
CA ALA A 37 -17.51 12.93 21.73
C ALA A 37 -17.46 13.01 20.20
N LEU A 38 -18.61 12.78 19.55
CA LEU A 38 -18.67 12.75 18.08
C LEU A 38 -18.44 14.14 17.45
N ASP A 39 -18.77 15.20 18.18
CA ASP A 39 -18.65 16.58 17.69
C ASP A 39 -17.18 16.98 17.48
N GLU A 40 -16.23 16.49 18.29
CA GLU A 40 -14.79 16.72 18.10
C GLU A 40 -14.32 16.19 16.74
N LEU A 41 -14.73 14.98 16.37
CA LEU A 41 -14.44 14.41 15.05
C LEU A 41 -15.12 15.19 13.93
N ILE A 42 -16.36 15.63 14.13
CA ILE A 42 -17.09 16.41 13.12
C ILE A 42 -16.39 17.75 12.86
N GLU A 43 -15.93 18.43 13.92
CA GLU A 43 -15.15 19.65 13.81
C GLU A 43 -13.84 19.42 13.05
N ALA A 44 -13.07 18.39 13.44
CA ALA A 44 -11.84 18.01 12.73
C ALA A 44 -12.10 17.67 11.26
N SER A 45 -13.16 16.91 10.98
CA SER A 45 -13.58 16.58 9.61
C SER A 45 -14.00 17.82 8.81
N ASN A 46 -14.68 18.79 9.43
CA ASN A 46 -15.07 20.04 8.76
C ASN A 46 -13.87 20.96 8.49
N GLY A 47 -12.84 20.90 9.35
CA GLY A 47 -11.58 21.61 9.17
C GLY A 47 -10.59 20.92 8.23
N PHE A 48 -10.95 19.77 7.63
CA PHE A 48 -10.04 19.06 6.72
C PHE A 48 -9.71 19.96 5.51
N PRO A 49 -8.43 20.14 5.13
CA PRO A 49 -8.06 21.23 4.22
C PRO A 49 -8.52 21.03 2.77
N VAL A 50 -8.86 19.80 2.39
CA VAL A 50 -9.43 19.47 1.07
C VAL A 50 -10.90 19.11 1.22
N GLU A 51 -11.76 19.77 0.44
CA GLU A 51 -13.20 19.52 0.49
C GLU A 51 -13.52 18.05 0.15
N PHE A 52 -14.35 17.43 1.00
CA PHE A 52 -14.90 16.10 0.70
C PHE A 52 -15.85 16.19 -0.49
N PRO A 53 -15.78 15.26 -1.46
CA PRO A 53 -16.60 15.33 -2.67
C PRO A 53 -18.11 15.22 -2.40
N ILE A 54 -18.48 14.55 -1.31
CA ILE A 54 -19.86 14.37 -0.83
C ILE A 54 -19.88 14.24 0.69
N ASP A 55 -21.01 14.57 1.31
CA ASP A 55 -21.20 14.50 2.75
C ASP A 55 -21.99 13.27 3.25
N THR A 56 -22.57 12.47 2.34
CA THR A 56 -23.53 11.41 2.69
C THR A 56 -22.94 10.33 3.61
N GLY A 57 -21.64 10.06 3.51
CA GLY A 57 -20.93 9.13 4.40
C GLY A 57 -20.27 9.79 5.62
N ARG A 58 -20.40 11.10 5.81
CA ARG A 58 -19.75 11.82 6.93
C ARG A 58 -20.63 11.79 8.17
N CYS A 59 -19.99 11.67 9.34
CA CYS A 59 -20.66 11.64 10.65
C CYS A 59 -21.59 12.84 10.90
N LYS A 60 -21.26 14.02 10.35
CA LYS A 60 -22.12 15.22 10.44
C LYS A 60 -23.51 15.03 9.84
N ILE A 61 -23.64 14.18 8.81
CA ILE A 61 -24.91 13.82 8.19
C ILE A 61 -25.47 12.55 8.83
N LEU A 62 -24.63 11.52 9.02
CA LEU A 62 -25.06 10.23 9.56
C LEU A 62 -25.67 10.32 10.96
N LYS A 63 -25.25 11.28 11.80
CA LYS A 63 -25.83 11.48 13.15
C LYS A 63 -27.34 11.79 13.14
N THR A 64 -27.91 12.12 11.99
CA THR A 64 -29.36 12.35 11.83
C THR A 64 -30.18 11.06 11.76
N THR A 65 -29.54 9.93 11.43
CA THR A 65 -30.22 8.63 11.22
C THR A 65 -29.55 7.48 11.96
N VAL A 66 -28.31 7.64 12.41
CA VAL A 66 -27.50 6.63 13.11
C VAL A 66 -27.20 7.14 14.52
N SER A 67 -27.31 6.28 15.53
CA SER A 67 -27.03 6.67 16.91
C SER A 67 -25.56 7.04 17.11
N GLU A 68 -25.33 8.01 17.99
CA GLU A 68 -23.98 8.47 18.31
C GLU A 68 -23.08 7.34 18.83
N SER A 69 -23.62 6.43 19.65
CA SER A 69 -22.88 5.26 20.15
C SER A 69 -22.35 4.35 19.04
N VAL A 70 -23.12 4.17 17.95
CA VAL A 70 -22.70 3.36 16.81
C VAL A 70 -21.63 4.09 16.01
N LEU A 71 -21.80 5.40 15.80
CA LEU A 71 -20.81 6.22 15.09
C LEU A 71 -19.48 6.27 15.85
N LEU A 72 -19.49 6.51 17.17
CA LEU A 72 -18.28 6.51 18.00
C LEU A 72 -17.58 5.14 17.99
N ARG A 73 -18.35 4.05 18.12
CA ARG A 73 -17.80 2.69 17.98
C ARG A 73 -17.09 2.52 16.64
N ASN A 74 -17.70 2.97 15.54
CA ASN A 74 -17.13 2.82 14.21
C ASN A 74 -15.85 3.67 14.06
N VAL A 75 -15.87 4.90 14.53
CA VAL A 75 -14.71 5.81 14.54
C VAL A 75 -13.53 5.23 15.31
N ASN A 76 -13.77 4.79 16.55
CA ASN A 76 -12.72 4.24 17.41
C ASN A 76 -12.27 2.83 17.00
N SER A 77 -12.95 2.22 16.03
CA SER A 77 -12.52 0.95 15.47
C SER A 77 -11.53 1.06 14.31
N ALA A 78 -11.23 2.29 13.87
CA ALA A 78 -10.34 2.54 12.76
C ALA A 78 -8.88 2.36 13.19
N TYR A 79 -8.14 1.48 12.51
CA TYR A 79 -6.71 1.30 12.75
C TYR A 79 -5.94 0.92 11.49
N PRO A 80 -4.64 1.27 11.40
CA PRO A 80 -3.77 0.79 10.35
C PRO A 80 -3.48 -0.70 10.52
N VAL A 81 -3.46 -1.43 9.41
CA VAL A 81 -3.16 -2.87 9.34
C VAL A 81 -1.96 -3.09 8.44
N LEU A 82 -0.95 -3.80 8.94
CA LEU A 82 0.26 -4.13 8.20
C LEU A 82 0.57 -5.61 8.36
N HIS A 83 0.83 -6.30 7.25
CA HIS A 83 1.22 -7.70 7.28
C HIS A 83 2.59 -7.88 7.92
N GLU A 84 2.74 -8.87 8.80
CA GLU A 84 3.99 -9.08 9.55
C GLU A 84 5.22 -9.27 8.65
N ALA A 85 5.07 -9.97 7.52
CA ALA A 85 6.13 -10.15 6.52
C ALA A 85 6.73 -8.85 5.98
N VAL A 86 6.01 -7.72 6.09
CA VAL A 86 6.45 -6.40 5.61
C VAL A 86 7.29 -5.66 6.67
N LEU A 87 7.24 -6.06 7.95
CA LEU A 87 8.00 -5.42 9.02
C LEU A 87 9.52 -5.37 8.72
N PRO A 88 10.18 -6.49 8.34
CA PRO A 88 11.61 -6.44 8.00
C PRO A 88 11.90 -5.55 6.79
N LEU A 89 11.03 -5.52 5.78
CA LEU A 89 11.19 -4.66 4.61
C LEU A 89 11.24 -3.18 5.01
N PHE A 90 10.36 -2.75 5.89
CA PHE A 90 10.33 -1.35 6.34
C PHE A 90 11.58 -1.01 7.16
N ILE A 91 12.04 -1.92 8.02
CA ILE A 91 13.29 -1.76 8.78
C ILE A 91 14.49 -1.68 7.81
N ASP A 92 14.59 -2.62 6.86
CA ASP A 92 15.63 -2.65 5.84
C ASP A 92 15.66 -1.34 5.05
N PHE A 93 14.49 -0.82 4.70
CA PHE A 93 14.35 0.44 3.98
C PHE A 93 14.88 1.63 4.80
N ILE A 94 14.47 1.76 6.06
CA ILE A 94 14.93 2.86 6.94
C ILE A 94 16.46 2.81 7.08
N LEU A 95 17.01 1.63 7.41
CA LEU A 95 18.46 1.44 7.56
C LEU A 95 19.20 1.71 6.25
N HIS A 96 18.62 1.29 5.12
CA HIS A 96 19.16 1.57 3.80
C HIS A 96 19.21 3.07 3.54
N LYS A 97 18.13 3.81 3.80
CA LYS A 97 18.08 5.27 3.56
C LYS A 97 19.04 6.04 4.48
N ARG A 98 19.19 5.64 5.75
CA ARG A 98 20.20 6.20 6.66
C ARG A 98 21.63 6.07 6.12
N LYS A 99 21.94 4.93 5.48
CA LYS A 99 23.31 4.65 5.01
C LYS A 99 23.58 5.18 3.60
N TYR A 100 22.66 4.97 2.68
CA TYR A 100 22.87 5.16 1.24
C TYR A 100 21.96 6.22 0.60
N GLY A 101 21.02 6.79 1.36
CA GLY A 101 20.14 7.85 0.85
C GLY A 101 20.87 9.12 0.44
N SER A 102 20.13 10.00 -0.23
CA SER A 102 20.53 11.39 -0.51
C SER A 102 20.76 12.19 0.78
N LYS A 103 21.24 13.43 0.68
CA LYS A 103 21.45 14.26 1.87
C LYS A 103 20.13 14.48 2.62
N VAL A 104 19.04 14.76 1.90
CA VAL A 104 17.71 15.01 2.49
C VAL A 104 17.10 13.74 3.07
N GLU A 105 17.27 12.59 2.41
CA GLU A 105 16.82 11.30 2.95
C GLU A 105 17.57 10.95 4.23
N LYS A 106 18.90 11.06 4.23
CA LYS A 106 19.71 10.75 5.41
C LYS A 106 19.33 11.59 6.61
N GLU A 107 19.06 12.87 6.40
CA GLU A 107 18.61 13.77 7.48
C GLU A 107 17.24 13.33 8.03
N LEU A 108 16.27 13.07 7.14
CA LEU A 108 14.93 12.66 7.55
C LEU A 108 14.92 11.33 8.31
N TYR A 109 15.62 10.31 7.80
CA TYR A 109 15.57 8.97 8.39
C TYR A 109 16.53 8.77 9.56
N LYS A 110 17.44 9.73 9.83
CA LYS A 110 18.56 9.59 10.77
C LYS A 110 18.16 8.94 12.10
N GLU A 111 17.11 9.48 12.71
CA GLU A 111 16.58 9.04 14.01
C GLU A 111 15.17 8.43 13.91
N MET A 112 14.59 8.39 12.71
CA MET A 112 13.22 7.93 12.49
C MET A 112 13.03 6.47 12.93
N ASN A 113 12.14 6.23 13.88
CA ASN A 113 11.79 4.89 14.34
C ASN A 113 10.67 4.26 13.48
N PHE A 114 10.33 3.01 13.79
CA PHE A 114 9.32 2.27 13.02
C PHE A 114 7.94 2.93 13.02
N LEU A 115 7.41 3.32 14.18
CA LEU A 115 6.07 3.93 14.26
C LEU A 115 6.03 5.32 13.61
N GLU A 116 7.09 6.13 13.77
CA GLU A 116 7.21 7.40 13.06
C GLU A 116 7.19 7.21 11.54
N PHE A 117 7.78 6.12 11.05
CA PHE A 117 7.70 5.78 9.63
C PHE A 117 6.26 5.38 9.22
N ILE A 118 5.55 4.59 10.03
CA ILE A 118 4.13 4.27 9.78
C ILE A 118 3.28 5.53 9.75
N ASP A 119 3.41 6.41 10.74
CA ASP A 119 2.69 7.69 10.80
C ASP A 119 2.99 8.55 9.58
N ARG A 120 4.24 8.61 9.16
CA ARG A 120 4.64 9.31 7.93
C ARG A 120 3.97 8.71 6.70
N LEU A 121 3.95 7.38 6.55
CA LEU A 121 3.29 6.72 5.43
C LEU A 121 1.78 6.98 5.40
N LEU A 122 1.14 7.35 6.52
CA LEU A 122 -0.27 7.73 6.57
C LEU A 122 -0.48 9.23 6.34
N THR A 123 0.33 10.07 6.98
CA THR A 123 0.10 11.52 7.09
C THR A 123 0.74 12.36 6.00
N LYS A 124 1.68 11.82 5.21
CA LYS A 124 2.36 12.56 4.11
C LYS A 124 1.88 12.14 2.72
N ARG A 125 0.76 11.41 2.64
CA ARG A 125 0.14 11.03 1.36
C ARG A 125 -0.49 12.25 0.70
N ALA A 126 -0.40 12.31 -0.62
CA ALA A 126 -1.29 13.16 -1.40
C ALA A 126 -2.74 12.67 -1.26
N VAL A 127 -3.69 13.61 -1.18
CA VAL A 127 -5.13 13.31 -1.20
C VAL A 127 -5.52 12.62 -2.50
N MET A 128 -4.89 13.02 -3.61
CA MET A 128 -5.02 12.37 -4.90
C MET A 128 -3.63 12.19 -5.52
N PHE A 129 -3.37 11.00 -6.09
CA PHE A 129 -2.17 10.72 -6.86
C PHE A 129 -2.46 9.67 -7.94
N MET A 130 -2.62 10.09 -9.20
CA MET A 130 -3.14 9.21 -10.24
C MET A 130 -2.62 9.50 -11.66
N GLY A 131 -2.92 8.58 -12.58
CA GLY A 131 -2.58 8.72 -14.00
C GLY A 131 -1.12 8.39 -14.32
N ARG A 132 -0.72 8.57 -15.58
CA ARG A 132 0.67 8.32 -16.04
C ARG A 132 1.59 9.53 -15.87
N LEU A 133 0.99 10.72 -15.75
CA LEU A 133 1.67 11.99 -15.55
C LEU A 133 1.68 12.43 -14.09
N ASP A 134 1.13 11.60 -13.20
CA ASP A 134 1.06 11.85 -11.76
C ASP A 134 0.33 13.16 -11.47
N ASP A 135 -0.94 13.22 -11.87
CA ASP A 135 -1.85 14.27 -11.42
C ASP A 135 -2.05 14.12 -9.91
N TYR A 136 -1.88 15.20 -9.16
CA TYR A 136 -1.93 15.17 -7.70
C TYR A 136 -2.71 16.32 -7.07
N ILE A 137 -3.22 16.05 -5.86
CA ILE A 137 -3.73 17.04 -4.91
C ILE A 137 -3.03 16.74 -3.57
N LEU A 138 -2.28 17.71 -3.05
CA LEU A 138 -1.61 17.62 -1.75
C LEU A 138 -2.60 17.88 -0.61
N LEU A 139 -2.18 17.61 0.64
CA LEU A 139 -3.03 17.77 1.82
C LEU A 139 -3.45 19.22 2.08
N ASP A 140 -2.66 20.18 1.65
CA ASP A 140 -2.97 21.63 1.71
C ASP A 140 -3.84 22.09 0.52
N GLY A 141 -4.28 21.18 -0.34
CA GLY A 141 -5.10 21.45 -1.51
C GLY A 141 -4.33 21.88 -2.76
N VAL A 142 -2.99 21.98 -2.69
CA VAL A 142 -2.17 22.31 -3.86
C VAL A 142 -2.31 21.22 -4.93
N LYS A 143 -2.61 21.65 -6.15
CA LYS A 143 -2.81 20.76 -7.30
C LYS A 143 -1.63 20.86 -8.25
N GLY A 144 -1.27 19.75 -8.86
CA GLY A 144 -0.23 19.76 -9.88
C GLY A 144 -0.13 18.45 -10.64
N ARG A 145 0.94 18.35 -11.42
CA ARG A 145 1.23 17.24 -12.33
C ARG A 145 2.73 17.07 -12.47
N SER A 146 3.18 15.81 -12.50
CA SER A 146 4.58 15.41 -12.78
C SER A 146 5.58 15.94 -11.74
N LYS A 147 6.88 15.74 -12.01
CA LYS A 147 8.01 16.07 -11.11
C LYS A 147 8.05 15.29 -9.79
N TRP A 148 7.17 14.31 -9.58
CA TRP A 148 7.16 13.52 -8.34
C TRP A 148 8.47 12.74 -8.14
N GLU A 149 9.17 12.42 -9.23
CA GLU A 149 10.47 11.77 -9.24
C GLU A 149 11.60 12.57 -8.56
N THR A 150 11.42 13.86 -8.30
CA THR A 150 12.42 14.70 -7.64
C THR A 150 12.38 14.59 -6.11
N ILE A 151 11.28 14.12 -5.53
CA ILE A 151 11.12 14.03 -4.07
C ILE A 151 12.15 13.05 -3.49
N GLY A 152 12.88 13.49 -2.47
CA GLY A 152 13.97 12.74 -1.83
C GLY A 152 15.30 12.81 -2.59
N LYS A 153 15.40 13.62 -3.65
CA LYS A 153 16.67 13.88 -4.36
C LYS A 153 17.29 15.18 -3.89
N ASP A 154 18.61 15.30 -4.06
CA ASP A 154 19.29 16.56 -3.84
C ASP A 154 18.75 17.59 -4.85
N GLY A 155 18.27 18.73 -4.35
CA GLY A 155 17.63 19.76 -5.18
C GLY A 155 16.12 19.57 -5.39
N GLU A 156 15.43 18.81 -4.54
CA GLU A 156 13.97 18.86 -4.48
C GLU A 156 13.44 20.29 -4.24
N GLU A 157 12.28 20.62 -4.82
CA GLU A 157 11.69 21.96 -4.80
C GLU A 157 10.27 21.94 -4.21
N SER A 158 9.96 22.93 -3.38
CA SER A 158 8.61 23.11 -2.83
C SER A 158 7.57 23.29 -3.95
N PRO A 159 6.37 22.68 -3.84
CA PRO A 159 5.84 21.95 -2.69
C PRO A 159 6.21 20.45 -2.65
N LEU A 160 6.89 19.93 -3.69
CA LEU A 160 7.25 18.53 -3.84
C LEU A 160 8.60 18.22 -3.19
N ILE A 161 8.62 18.30 -1.86
CA ILE A 161 9.77 17.98 -1.02
C ILE A 161 9.46 16.80 -0.09
N LEU A 162 10.48 16.05 0.30
CA LEU A 162 10.36 14.84 1.10
C LEU A 162 9.73 15.14 2.47
N GLU A 163 9.93 16.32 3.04
CA GLU A 163 9.28 16.73 4.28
C GLU A 163 7.74 16.68 4.21
N ASN A 164 7.18 17.04 3.05
CA ASN A 164 5.74 17.23 2.86
C ASN A 164 5.07 16.09 2.09
N CYS A 165 5.83 15.36 1.29
CA CYS A 165 5.32 14.33 0.39
C CYS A 165 6.06 13.00 0.58
N LEU A 166 5.37 11.91 0.29
CA LEU A 166 6.01 10.61 0.09
C LEU A 166 6.81 10.57 -1.22
N SER A 167 8.05 10.10 -1.17
CA SER A 167 8.81 9.74 -2.37
C SER A 167 8.20 8.53 -3.07
N TYR A 168 8.58 8.24 -4.33
CA TYR A 168 8.10 7.02 -5.01
C TYR A 168 8.43 5.73 -4.27
N ASP A 169 9.59 5.67 -3.61
CA ASP A 169 9.97 4.51 -2.80
C ASP A 169 9.02 4.35 -1.61
N GLU A 170 8.65 5.46 -0.95
CA GLU A 170 7.70 5.44 0.16
C GLU A 170 6.28 5.13 -0.28
N ILE A 171 5.81 5.66 -1.43
CA ILE A 171 4.47 5.33 -1.93
C ILE A 171 4.36 3.84 -2.18
N LYS A 172 5.42 3.21 -2.71
CA LYS A 172 5.48 1.76 -2.91
C LYS A 172 5.33 0.98 -1.61
N LEU A 173 6.04 1.39 -0.56
CA LEU A 173 5.92 0.78 0.77
C LEU A 173 4.54 1.04 1.40
N SER A 174 4.01 2.25 1.23
CA SER A 174 2.69 2.66 1.71
C SER A 174 1.55 1.81 1.13
N ALA A 175 1.78 1.16 -0.02
CA ALA A 175 0.79 0.29 -0.66
C ALA A 175 0.58 -1.05 0.07
N PHE A 176 1.45 -1.39 1.03
CA PHE A 176 1.25 -2.53 1.95
C PHE A 176 0.49 -2.15 3.23
N LEU A 177 0.43 -0.86 3.55
CA LEU A 177 -0.23 -0.36 4.74
C LEU A 177 -1.72 -0.10 4.45
N SER A 178 -2.58 -0.87 5.10
CA SER A 178 -4.03 -0.79 4.96
C SER A 178 -4.64 -0.04 6.13
N VAL A 179 -5.88 0.40 6.01
CA VAL A 179 -6.67 0.94 7.13
C VAL A 179 -8.00 0.22 7.14
N SER A 180 -8.41 -0.28 8.29
CA SER A 180 -9.66 -1.03 8.48
C SER A 180 -10.55 -0.32 9.50
N SER A 181 -11.85 -0.29 9.25
CA SER A 181 -12.83 0.33 10.16
C SER A 181 -14.20 -0.32 9.99
N PHE A 182 -14.96 -0.45 11.10
CA PHE A 182 -16.40 -0.59 11.01
C PHE A 182 -16.99 0.63 10.30
N SER A 183 -18.02 0.40 9.49
CA SER A 183 -18.64 1.40 8.63
C SER A 183 -20.14 1.15 8.54
N HIS A 184 -20.90 2.24 8.59
CA HIS A 184 -22.32 2.21 8.29
C HIS A 184 -22.53 2.32 6.77
N PHE A 185 -23.32 1.41 6.19
CA PHE A 185 -23.54 1.39 4.75
C PHE A 185 -24.77 2.23 4.38
N VAL A 186 -24.52 3.31 3.65
CA VAL A 186 -25.56 4.20 3.14
C VAL A 186 -26.23 3.66 1.87
N ASN A 187 -25.56 2.77 1.14
CA ASN A 187 -26.03 2.14 -0.10
C ASN A 187 -25.24 0.85 -0.43
N ASP A 188 -25.55 0.25 -1.56
CA ASP A 188 -24.98 -1.01 -2.07
C ASP A 188 -23.53 -0.95 -2.58
N GLY A 189 -22.89 0.22 -2.57
CA GLY A 189 -21.54 0.39 -3.11
C GLY A 189 -21.40 0.28 -4.64
N SER A 190 -22.49 0.23 -5.40
CA SER A 190 -22.46 0.22 -6.87
C SER A 190 -21.69 1.42 -7.43
N ARG A 191 -20.83 1.17 -8.43
CA ARG A 191 -20.01 2.20 -9.10
C ARG A 191 -20.80 3.39 -9.64
N LYS A 192 -22.10 3.24 -9.88
CA LYS A 192 -22.99 4.28 -10.43
C LYS A 192 -23.88 4.95 -9.38
N ASN A 193 -23.82 4.55 -8.11
CA ASN A 193 -24.72 5.08 -7.08
C ASN A 193 -24.38 6.53 -6.67
N LYS A 194 -23.16 7.01 -6.97
CA LYS A 194 -22.71 8.40 -6.70
C LYS A 194 -22.87 8.83 -5.23
N GLY A 195 -22.81 7.89 -4.30
CA GLY A 195 -22.99 8.17 -2.87
C GLY A 195 -24.42 8.52 -2.46
N VAL A 196 -25.42 8.24 -3.31
CA VAL A 196 -26.84 8.44 -2.98
C VAL A 196 -27.26 7.44 -1.91
N VAL A 197 -27.98 7.90 -0.89
CA VAL A 197 -28.52 7.06 0.19
C VAL A 197 -29.62 6.15 -0.38
N ALA A 198 -29.55 4.85 -0.09
CA ALA A 198 -30.53 3.89 -0.54
C ALA A 198 -31.89 4.13 0.13
N THR A 199 -32.94 4.30 -0.68
CA THR A 199 -34.33 4.42 -0.20
C THR A 199 -34.93 3.06 0.17
N ASN A 200 -34.64 2.02 -0.63
CA ASN A 200 -34.94 0.65 -0.29
C ASN A 200 -33.69 -0.02 0.32
N ARG A 201 -33.78 -0.41 1.59
CA ARG A 201 -32.69 -1.05 2.35
C ARG A 201 -32.89 -2.57 2.51
N SER A 202 -33.89 -3.20 1.87
CA SER A 202 -34.22 -4.62 2.09
C SER A 202 -33.07 -5.59 1.77
N ASN A 203 -32.18 -5.21 0.86
CA ASN A 203 -31.02 -6.01 0.42
C ASN A 203 -29.69 -5.38 0.86
N LEU A 204 -29.72 -4.43 1.78
CA LEU A 204 -28.55 -3.69 2.25
C LEU A 204 -28.22 -4.14 3.67
N GLN A 205 -26.98 -4.59 3.88
CA GLN A 205 -26.47 -4.74 5.24
C GLN A 205 -26.34 -3.35 5.88
N GLU A 206 -26.76 -3.23 7.14
CA GLU A 206 -26.76 -1.93 7.82
C GLU A 206 -25.33 -1.44 8.08
N GLU A 207 -24.46 -2.35 8.48
CA GLU A 207 -23.07 -2.09 8.82
C GLU A 207 -22.17 -3.24 8.37
N GLY A 208 -20.89 -2.95 8.23
CA GLY A 208 -19.86 -3.94 7.98
C GLY A 208 -18.48 -3.33 8.19
N ILE A 209 -17.46 -3.99 7.67
CA ILE A 209 -16.08 -3.52 7.76
C ILE A 209 -15.62 -3.13 6.36
N ILE A 210 -14.99 -1.97 6.25
CA ILE A 210 -14.29 -1.55 5.03
C ILE A 210 -12.80 -1.53 5.36
N ILE A 211 -12.02 -2.25 4.55
CA ILE A 211 -10.56 -2.21 4.57
C ILE A 211 -10.04 -1.62 3.26
N GLY A 212 -9.19 -0.60 3.37
CA GLY A 212 -8.50 0.02 2.24
C GLY A 212 -7.28 -0.78 1.82
N LEU A 213 -7.40 -1.55 0.73
CA LEU A 213 -6.31 -2.34 0.15
C LEU A 213 -5.81 -1.71 -1.17
N ILE A 214 -4.50 -1.65 -1.34
CA ILE A 214 -3.86 -1.02 -2.49
C ILE A 214 -3.24 -2.10 -3.40
N GLY A 215 -3.70 -2.15 -4.64
CA GLY A 215 -3.19 -3.07 -5.65
C GLY A 215 -1.96 -2.54 -6.38
N ALA A 216 -1.28 -3.41 -7.11
CA ALA A 216 -0.07 -3.05 -7.82
C ALA A 216 -0.32 -2.05 -8.97
N ARG A 217 0.45 -0.95 -9.02
CA ARG A 217 0.32 0.08 -10.06
C ARG A 217 1.39 -0.07 -11.14
N MET A 218 0.99 -0.55 -12.32
CA MET A 218 1.90 -0.75 -13.48
C MET A 218 1.91 0.40 -14.50
N LYS A 219 1.23 1.52 -14.22
CA LYS A 219 1.06 2.60 -15.21
C LYS A 219 2.23 3.55 -15.37
N LYS A 220 3.11 3.65 -14.38
CA LYS A 220 4.30 4.51 -14.43
C LYS A 220 5.53 3.61 -14.60
N LYS A 221 6.08 3.55 -15.81
CA LYS A 221 7.32 2.81 -16.09
C LYS A 221 8.46 3.34 -15.22
N GLY A 222 9.32 2.47 -14.68
CA GLY A 222 10.45 2.88 -13.86
C GLY A 222 10.17 2.96 -12.35
N TYR A 223 8.90 2.99 -11.94
CA TYR A 223 8.52 3.38 -10.57
C TYR A 223 7.43 2.45 -10.01
N MET A 224 7.20 2.53 -8.70
CA MET A 224 6.17 1.75 -7.99
C MET A 224 6.35 0.24 -8.26
N GLU A 225 5.27 -0.53 -8.28
CA GLU A 225 5.33 -1.97 -8.55
C GLU A 225 5.83 -2.32 -9.96
N TYR A 226 5.78 -1.40 -10.93
CA TYR A 226 6.41 -1.64 -12.24
C TYR A 226 7.92 -1.87 -12.08
N GLN A 227 8.58 -1.10 -11.21
CA GLN A 227 10.01 -1.22 -10.97
C GLN A 227 10.40 -2.61 -10.46
N ASP A 228 9.55 -3.19 -9.61
CA ASP A 228 9.85 -4.45 -8.97
C ASP A 228 9.42 -5.65 -9.82
N ILE A 229 8.37 -5.51 -10.64
CA ILE A 229 7.75 -6.65 -11.34
C ILE A 229 8.12 -6.72 -12.83
N VAL A 230 8.42 -5.59 -13.46
CA VAL A 230 8.71 -5.55 -14.90
C VAL A 230 10.21 -5.47 -15.15
N ILE A 231 10.71 -6.38 -15.99
CA ILE A 231 12.06 -6.37 -16.52
C ILE A 231 12.05 -5.61 -17.84
N ASP A 232 12.53 -4.36 -17.82
CA ASP A 232 12.61 -3.45 -18.98
C ASP A 232 14.10 -3.09 -19.24
N PRO A 233 14.59 -3.18 -20.49
CA PRO A 233 15.99 -2.89 -20.81
C PRO A 233 16.44 -1.47 -20.47
N LYS A 234 15.52 -0.50 -20.42
CA LYS A 234 15.82 0.89 -20.02
C LYS A 234 15.86 1.06 -18.51
N GLN A 235 15.16 0.21 -17.77
CA GLN A 235 15.07 0.28 -16.31
C GLN A 235 16.14 -0.56 -15.65
N ASN A 236 16.27 -1.84 -16.01
CA ASN A 236 17.11 -2.82 -15.32
C ASN A 236 18.58 -2.69 -15.71
N THR A 237 19.19 -1.58 -15.30
CA THR A 237 20.60 -1.24 -15.53
C THR A 237 21.32 -0.94 -14.21
N GLU A 238 22.65 -1.06 -14.20
CA GLU A 238 23.48 -0.71 -13.03
C GLU A 238 23.27 0.73 -12.59
N ALA A 239 23.16 1.67 -13.54
CA ALA A 239 22.90 3.08 -13.26
C ALA A 239 21.58 3.32 -12.51
N ASN A 240 20.59 2.45 -12.69
CA ASN A 240 19.30 2.51 -11.99
C ASN A 240 19.23 1.60 -10.76
N GLY A 241 20.37 1.10 -10.29
CA GLY A 241 20.45 0.29 -9.07
C GLY A 241 20.14 -1.20 -9.26
N PHE A 242 20.22 -1.74 -10.48
CA PHE A 242 20.09 -3.17 -10.75
C PHE A 242 21.46 -3.82 -10.98
N GLY A 243 21.69 -5.01 -10.42
CA GLY A 243 22.96 -5.73 -10.55
C GLY A 243 23.46 -6.24 -9.20
N LEU A 244 24.33 -7.24 -9.23
CA LEU A 244 24.89 -7.89 -8.03
C LEU A 244 26.20 -7.26 -7.55
N GLY A 245 26.92 -6.57 -8.44
CA GLY A 245 28.23 -5.97 -8.15
C GLY A 245 28.19 -4.49 -7.75
N ILE A 246 27.00 -3.92 -7.57
CA ILE A 246 26.82 -2.50 -7.25
C ILE A 246 26.62 -2.28 -5.75
N THR A 247 26.77 -1.03 -5.31
CA THR A 247 26.34 -0.61 -3.97
C THR A 247 24.86 -0.96 -3.77
N PRO A 248 24.46 -1.41 -2.56
CA PRO A 248 23.05 -1.68 -2.28
C PRO A 248 22.17 -0.51 -2.70
N SER A 249 21.02 -0.83 -3.28
CA SER A 249 20.04 0.11 -3.82
C SER A 249 18.64 -0.24 -3.30
N VAL A 250 17.66 0.66 -3.44
CA VAL A 250 16.25 0.33 -3.12
C VAL A 250 15.73 -0.86 -3.96
N PRO A 251 15.99 -0.97 -5.27
CA PRO A 251 15.68 -2.19 -6.03
C PRO A 251 16.26 -3.48 -5.44
N SER A 252 17.47 -3.43 -4.87
CA SER A 252 18.06 -4.58 -4.19
C SER A 252 17.32 -4.94 -2.89
N VAL A 253 16.90 -3.94 -2.10
CA VAL A 253 16.09 -4.15 -0.88
C VAL A 253 14.76 -4.81 -1.24
N MET A 254 14.06 -4.30 -2.26
CA MET A 254 12.81 -4.90 -2.74
C MET A 254 13.01 -6.31 -3.30
N SER A 255 14.09 -6.55 -4.05
CA SER A 255 14.40 -7.88 -4.60
C SER A 255 14.63 -8.90 -3.49
N ASN A 256 15.36 -8.51 -2.43
CA ASN A 256 15.58 -9.36 -1.26
C ASN A 256 14.26 -9.69 -0.56
N PHE A 257 13.37 -8.70 -0.36
CA PHE A 257 12.05 -8.93 0.22
C PHE A 257 11.25 -9.98 -0.57
N TYR A 258 11.24 -9.90 -1.90
CA TYR A 258 10.56 -10.88 -2.75
C TYR A 258 11.32 -12.21 -2.91
N GLY A 259 12.49 -12.35 -2.29
CA GLY A 259 13.33 -13.55 -2.40
C GLY A 259 13.85 -13.77 -3.82
N LYS A 260 14.19 -12.70 -4.54
CA LYS A 260 14.72 -12.78 -5.92
C LYS A 260 16.04 -12.05 -6.09
N THR A 261 16.72 -12.37 -7.18
CA THR A 261 17.99 -11.74 -7.53
C THR A 261 17.76 -10.37 -8.20
N ASN A 262 18.46 -9.33 -7.73
CA ASN A 262 18.46 -8.00 -8.33
C ASN A 262 19.29 -7.97 -9.63
N MET A 263 18.77 -8.56 -10.72
CA MET A 263 19.50 -8.71 -11.98
C MET A 263 19.42 -7.47 -12.88
N THR A 264 20.49 -7.21 -13.63
CA THR A 264 20.42 -6.36 -14.82
C THR A 264 19.60 -7.06 -15.93
N TYR A 265 19.16 -6.30 -16.93
CA TYR A 265 18.47 -6.86 -18.09
C TYR A 265 19.33 -7.90 -18.83
N THR A 266 20.62 -7.62 -19.00
CA THR A 266 21.56 -8.52 -19.67
C THR A 266 21.76 -9.82 -18.90
N ASP A 267 21.83 -9.77 -17.57
CA ASP A 267 21.95 -10.97 -16.73
C ASP A 267 20.65 -11.77 -16.74
N PHE A 268 19.50 -11.09 -16.70
CA PHE A 268 18.19 -11.73 -16.84
C PHE A 268 18.08 -12.52 -18.16
N LEU A 269 18.54 -11.94 -19.29
CA LEU A 269 18.52 -12.65 -20.58
C LEU A 269 19.35 -13.94 -20.59
N LYS A 270 20.42 -13.99 -19.79
CA LYS A 270 21.29 -15.16 -19.63
C LYS A 270 20.80 -16.14 -18.54
N SER A 271 19.87 -15.71 -17.70
CA SER A 271 19.36 -16.49 -16.59
C SER A 271 18.54 -17.70 -17.07
N LYS A 272 18.67 -18.81 -16.35
CA LYS A 272 17.88 -20.03 -16.59
C LYS A 272 16.41 -19.84 -16.18
N ASP A 273 16.11 -18.90 -15.29
CA ASP A 273 14.75 -18.64 -14.82
C ASP A 273 13.88 -18.04 -15.92
N ARG A 274 14.46 -17.27 -16.85
CA ARG A 274 13.75 -16.68 -17.99
C ARG A 274 12.98 -17.71 -18.81
N THR A 275 13.53 -18.92 -18.93
CA THR A 275 12.93 -20.01 -19.72
C THR A 275 11.99 -20.91 -18.92
N LYS A 276 11.83 -20.68 -17.61
CA LYS A 276 10.90 -21.48 -16.79
C LYS A 276 9.45 -21.17 -17.20
N PRO A 277 8.64 -22.18 -17.57
CA PRO A 277 7.25 -21.96 -17.95
C PRO A 277 6.47 -21.24 -16.84
N GLY A 278 5.72 -20.21 -17.21
CA GLY A 278 4.86 -19.45 -16.29
C GLY A 278 5.58 -18.46 -15.36
N TYR A 279 6.91 -18.44 -15.27
CA TYR A 279 7.59 -17.46 -14.41
C TYR A 279 7.51 -16.04 -14.97
N PHE A 280 7.69 -15.92 -16.29
CA PHE A 280 7.71 -14.63 -16.97
C PHE A 280 6.75 -14.61 -18.16
N THR A 281 6.06 -13.49 -18.32
CA THR A 281 5.21 -13.22 -19.49
C THR A 281 5.79 -12.06 -20.28
N GLU A 282 6.06 -12.25 -21.57
CA GLU A 282 6.48 -11.14 -22.43
C GLU A 282 5.26 -10.26 -22.74
N ILE A 283 5.23 -9.04 -22.21
CA ILE A 283 4.09 -8.10 -22.34
C ILE A 283 4.26 -7.12 -23.50
N SER A 284 5.49 -6.95 -23.97
CA SER A 284 5.86 -6.26 -25.21
C SER A 284 7.24 -6.73 -25.63
N LYS A 285 7.64 -6.48 -26.89
CA LYS A 285 8.93 -6.91 -27.43
C LYS A 285 10.11 -6.58 -26.48
N GLY A 286 10.70 -7.61 -25.88
CA GLY A 286 11.83 -7.49 -24.97
C GLY A 286 11.49 -6.97 -23.57
N THR A 287 10.22 -6.90 -23.17
CA THR A 287 9.79 -6.50 -21.83
C THR A 287 9.03 -7.63 -21.17
N TYR A 288 9.51 -8.08 -20.02
CA TYR A 288 9.02 -9.27 -19.34
C TYR A 288 8.36 -8.90 -18.02
N PHE A 289 7.23 -9.52 -17.74
CA PHE A 289 6.50 -9.39 -16.48
C PHE A 289 6.80 -10.60 -15.61
N ASP A 290 7.24 -10.38 -14.38
CA ASP A 290 7.56 -11.41 -13.39
C ASP A 290 6.28 -11.83 -12.63
N ASN A 291 5.68 -12.95 -13.06
CA ASN A 291 4.44 -13.45 -12.48
C ASN A 291 4.62 -13.86 -11.01
N MET A 292 5.83 -14.30 -10.64
CA MET A 292 6.14 -14.73 -9.27
C MET A 292 6.17 -13.53 -8.32
N THR A 293 6.86 -12.46 -8.70
CA THR A 293 6.90 -11.23 -7.89
C THR A 293 5.54 -10.57 -7.80
N PHE A 294 4.75 -10.57 -8.89
CA PHE A 294 3.39 -10.06 -8.85
C PHE A 294 2.50 -10.87 -7.89
N SER A 295 2.55 -12.21 -7.97
CA SER A 295 1.84 -13.09 -7.04
C SER A 295 2.23 -12.79 -5.58
N LYS A 296 3.53 -12.69 -5.28
CA LYS A 296 4.03 -12.34 -3.93
C LYS A 296 3.52 -10.98 -3.45
N ARG A 297 3.56 -9.95 -4.31
CA ARG A 297 3.04 -8.61 -3.99
C ARG A 297 1.55 -8.64 -3.64
N ILE A 298 0.76 -9.42 -4.37
CA ILE A 298 -0.69 -9.51 -4.17
C ILE A 298 -1.04 -10.42 -2.98
N ALA A 299 -0.29 -11.50 -2.75
CA ALA A 299 -0.47 -12.40 -1.62
C ALA A 299 -0.50 -11.65 -0.29
N ILE A 300 0.42 -10.70 -0.09
CA ILE A 300 0.43 -9.85 1.12
C ILE A 300 -0.88 -9.08 1.33
N SER A 301 -1.48 -8.53 0.26
CA SER A 301 -2.76 -7.81 0.37
C SER A 301 -3.93 -8.77 0.62
N ILE A 302 -3.88 -9.97 0.05
CA ILE A 302 -4.90 -11.01 0.26
C ILE A 302 -4.84 -11.53 1.69
N ASP A 303 -3.65 -11.86 2.18
CA ASP A 303 -3.45 -12.34 3.55
C ASP A 303 -3.87 -11.28 4.56
N THR A 304 -3.50 -10.02 4.33
CA THR A 304 -3.94 -8.89 5.18
C THR A 304 -5.47 -8.84 5.28
N LEU A 305 -6.17 -8.99 4.14
CA LEU A 305 -7.63 -9.02 4.11
C LEU A 305 -8.21 -10.21 4.87
N LEU A 306 -7.70 -11.41 4.62
CA LEU A 306 -8.22 -12.64 5.21
C LEU A 306 -7.97 -12.69 6.71
N PHE A 307 -6.79 -12.28 7.17
CA PHE A 307 -6.47 -12.18 8.60
C PHE A 307 -7.31 -11.13 9.31
N GLU A 308 -7.48 -9.94 8.73
CA GLU A 308 -8.35 -8.91 9.31
C GLU A 308 -9.81 -9.39 9.38
N ALA A 309 -10.32 -10.00 8.30
CA ALA A 309 -11.68 -10.53 8.28
C ALA A 309 -11.87 -11.61 9.35
N ASN A 310 -10.92 -12.54 9.49
CA ASN A 310 -10.97 -13.59 10.50
C ASN A 310 -10.86 -13.03 11.92
N HIS A 311 -9.98 -12.06 12.15
CA HIS A 311 -9.83 -11.39 13.44
C HIS A 311 -11.13 -10.72 13.87
N ARG A 312 -11.71 -9.88 13.00
CA ARG A 312 -12.95 -9.15 13.28
C ARG A 312 -14.17 -10.06 13.43
N ALA A 313 -14.24 -11.14 12.66
CA ALA A 313 -15.31 -12.13 12.81
C ALA A 313 -15.20 -12.88 14.14
N LYS A 314 -13.97 -13.21 14.57
CA LYS A 314 -13.71 -13.81 15.88
C LYS A 314 -14.12 -12.90 17.03
N GLU A 315 -13.85 -11.59 16.96
CA GLU A 315 -14.34 -10.61 17.96
C GLU A 315 -15.87 -10.57 18.09
N LYS A 316 -16.58 -11.02 17.05
CA LYS A 316 -18.05 -11.10 17.01
C LYS A 316 -18.58 -12.54 17.13
N GLU A 317 -17.71 -13.50 17.42
CA GLU A 317 -18.07 -14.93 17.54
C GLU A 317 -18.85 -15.45 16.32
N THR A 318 -18.48 -14.99 15.13
CA THR A 318 -19.19 -15.31 13.87
C THR A 318 -18.21 -15.63 12.75
N SER A 319 -18.72 -15.89 11.54
CA SER A 319 -17.93 -16.04 10.32
C SER A 319 -17.92 -14.76 9.49
N ALA A 320 -16.86 -14.54 8.73
CA ALA A 320 -16.77 -13.42 7.81
C ALA A 320 -17.37 -13.77 6.44
N PHE A 321 -18.21 -12.89 5.90
CA PHE A 321 -18.47 -12.82 4.47
C PHE A 321 -17.57 -11.76 3.86
N VAL A 322 -16.64 -12.15 2.98
CA VAL A 322 -15.67 -11.25 2.38
C VAL A 322 -16.06 -10.93 0.94
N HIS A 323 -16.39 -9.67 0.67
CA HIS A 323 -16.63 -9.18 -0.68
C HIS A 323 -15.37 -8.51 -1.22
N VAL A 324 -14.78 -9.09 -2.27
CA VAL A 324 -13.55 -8.58 -2.90
C VAL A 324 -13.81 -8.18 -4.34
N VAL A 325 -13.35 -7.00 -4.70
CA VAL A 325 -13.24 -6.55 -6.10
C VAL A 325 -11.79 -6.64 -6.55
N GLY A 326 -11.54 -6.79 -7.84
CA GLY A 326 -10.18 -6.85 -8.38
C GLY A 326 -9.32 -5.65 -7.96
N ILE A 327 -8.28 -5.90 -7.16
CA ILE A 327 -7.43 -4.86 -6.56
C ILE A 327 -6.26 -4.58 -7.52
N GLY A 328 -6.19 -3.36 -8.07
CA GLY A 328 -5.16 -2.99 -9.05
C GLY A 328 -5.35 -3.58 -10.46
N LEU A 329 -6.44 -4.32 -10.70
CA LEU A 329 -6.74 -4.94 -12.01
C LEU A 329 -7.51 -4.04 -12.99
N GLY A 330 -7.85 -2.82 -12.57
CA GLY A 330 -8.53 -1.83 -13.40
C GLY A 330 -7.54 -1.09 -14.31
N VAL A 331 -7.59 0.24 -14.27
CA VAL A 331 -6.69 1.11 -15.03
C VAL A 331 -5.24 1.06 -14.55
N TRP A 332 -4.85 0.11 -13.69
CA TRP A 332 -3.49 -0.03 -13.16
C TRP A 332 -2.69 -1.18 -13.77
N LYS A 333 -3.35 -2.19 -14.36
CA LYS A 333 -2.67 -3.30 -15.05
C LYS A 333 -2.00 -2.85 -16.36
N CYS A 334 -0.98 -3.58 -16.77
CA CYS A 334 -0.32 -3.45 -18.07
C CYS A 334 -0.65 -4.61 -19.03
N SER A 335 -1.17 -5.73 -18.53
CA SER A 335 -1.57 -6.88 -19.35
C SER A 335 -2.76 -7.63 -18.74
N THR A 336 -3.55 -8.33 -19.56
CA THR A 336 -4.75 -9.08 -19.14
C THR A 336 -4.43 -10.33 -18.32
N HIS A 337 -3.31 -11.00 -18.58
CA HIS A 337 -2.91 -12.21 -17.81
C HIS A 337 -2.78 -11.96 -16.29
N GLN A 338 -2.59 -10.71 -15.86
CA GLN A 338 -2.57 -10.34 -14.44
C GLN A 338 -3.87 -10.74 -13.72
N GLU A 339 -5.00 -10.81 -14.42
CA GLU A 339 -6.27 -11.29 -13.85
C GLU A 339 -6.18 -12.77 -13.49
N GLU A 340 -5.62 -13.60 -14.38
CA GLU A 340 -5.45 -15.03 -14.14
C GLU A 340 -4.48 -15.27 -12.98
N VAL A 341 -3.32 -14.59 -12.98
CA VAL A 341 -2.36 -14.71 -11.87
C VAL A 341 -2.99 -14.26 -10.55
N PHE A 342 -3.74 -13.16 -10.53
CA PHE A 342 -4.44 -12.68 -9.34
C PHE A 342 -5.42 -13.73 -8.80
N MET A 343 -6.24 -14.33 -9.69
CA MET A 343 -7.23 -15.34 -9.28
C MET A 343 -6.56 -16.63 -8.78
N GLU A 344 -5.50 -17.10 -9.45
CA GLU A 344 -4.72 -18.26 -9.00
C GLU A 344 -4.04 -17.99 -7.65
N THR A 345 -3.45 -16.81 -7.45
CA THR A 345 -2.88 -16.41 -6.15
C THR A 345 -3.98 -16.42 -5.08
N PHE A 346 -5.14 -15.82 -5.34
CA PHE A 346 -6.23 -15.73 -4.37
C PHE A 346 -6.77 -17.10 -3.98
N ALA A 347 -7.02 -17.98 -4.95
CA ALA A 347 -7.46 -19.35 -4.68
C ALA A 347 -6.48 -20.07 -3.74
N LYS A 348 -5.18 -19.96 -4.02
CA LYS A 348 -4.13 -20.58 -3.21
C LYS A 348 -4.02 -20.02 -1.78
N ARG A 349 -4.42 -18.77 -1.53
CA ARG A 349 -4.41 -18.19 -0.16
C ARG A 349 -5.65 -18.55 0.67
N ILE A 350 -6.71 -19.06 0.03
CA ILE A 350 -7.90 -19.55 0.73
C ILE A 350 -7.73 -21.01 1.16
N GLU A 351 -7.04 -21.81 0.34
CA GLU A 351 -6.67 -23.21 0.64
C GLU A 351 -5.79 -23.32 1.88
#